data_AF-A0A7L0KFD7-F1
#
_entry.id   AF-A0A7L0KFD7-F1
#
_cell.length_a   1.000
_cell.length_b   1.000
_cell.length_c   1.000
_cell.angle_alpha   90.00
_cell.angle_beta   90.00
_cell.angle_gamma   90.00
#
_symmetry.space_group_name_H-M   'P 1'
#
loop_
_entity.id
_entity.type
_entity.pdbx_description
1 polymer ?
#
loop_
_entity_poly.entity_id
_entity_poly.type
_entity_poly.pdbx_seq_one_letter_code
_entity_poly.pdbx_strand_id
1 'polypeptide(L)'
;MSLGLEEYLGRAFQEKLRLQGVPPMVPAWDSASPLPSMRLLLKRREVAEVEQALQTQREEFRRRMEHLAQRRQQLSQREEQLRDVALKFDAFLKALVARQEQALRRADGERARVAQRGAEAARLRQELARLQQRREHLCRRLRSLRVFGDYLRDVLAAMGQFQDIPSMLAHFGVLVGVRAALLHQLEAGQERLAQGQAQLQWYREEAGGELLRRNDEVLQLRARLEAARRDVLQGESHWTQIQSVAAQRTLLLGQIRMAVLNLFELATKRLKVPKDVALEDTEAQLDVVLLCMQDLAAICAELCPKELGLRPLLLATTTTRPRHHRGVTVPPSQE
;
A
#
# COMPACT_ATOMS: atom_id res chain seq x y z
N MET A 1 -102.76 10.97 16.55
CA MET A 1 -103.91 10.33 17.22
C MET A 1 -105.02 11.35 17.37
N SER A 2 -105.56 11.79 16.24
CA SER A 2 -106.64 12.77 16.09
C SER A 2 -107.82 12.05 15.43
N LEU A 3 -108.24 10.94 16.06
CA LEU A 3 -109.33 10.09 15.58
C LEU A 3 -110.35 10.04 16.72
N GLY A 4 -111.53 10.60 16.46
CA GLY A 4 -112.68 10.50 17.36
C GLY A 4 -113.26 11.83 17.85
N LEU A 5 -112.55 12.97 17.74
CA LEU A 5 -113.13 14.26 18.17
C LEU A 5 -114.30 14.69 17.27
N GLU A 6 -114.18 14.52 15.96
CA GLU A 6 -115.29 14.83 15.02
C GLU A 6 -116.45 13.84 15.14
N GLU A 7 -116.17 12.54 15.31
CA GLU A 7 -117.22 11.53 15.54
C GLU A 7 -117.94 11.72 16.88
N TYR A 8 -117.20 12.10 17.93
CA TYR A 8 -117.74 12.36 19.26
C TYR A 8 -118.57 13.65 19.29
N LEU A 9 -118.08 14.73 18.65
CA LEU A 9 -118.84 15.97 18.51
C LEU A 9 -120.08 15.79 17.62
N GLY A 10 -119.98 14.99 16.55
CA GLY A 10 -121.09 14.64 15.68
C GLY A 10 -122.18 13.83 16.40
N ARG A 11 -121.80 12.81 17.20
CA ARG A 11 -122.74 12.05 18.04
C ARG A 11 -123.38 12.92 19.12
N ALA A 12 -122.59 13.76 19.80
CA ALA A 12 -123.09 14.65 20.84
C ALA A 12 -124.08 15.70 20.28
N PHE A 13 -123.86 16.21 19.07
CA PHE A 13 -124.80 17.13 18.40
C PHE A 13 -126.09 16.44 17.95
N GLN A 14 -126.01 15.20 17.43
CA GLN A 14 -127.19 14.41 17.06
C GLN A 14 -128.03 14.01 18.28
N GLU A 15 -127.40 13.70 19.42
CA GLU A 15 -128.11 13.46 20.69
C GLU A 15 -128.79 14.73 21.22
N LYS A 16 -128.16 15.90 21.10
CA LYS A 16 -128.76 17.17 21.52
C LYS A 16 -129.93 17.63 20.63
N LEU A 17 -129.91 17.31 19.33
CA LEU A 17 -131.04 17.56 18.43
C LEU A 17 -132.22 16.60 18.67
N ARG A 18 -131.96 15.35 19.07
CA ARG A 18 -133.01 14.38 19.44
C ARG A 18 -133.74 14.73 20.75
N LEU A 19 -133.12 15.52 21.63
CA LEU A 19 -133.71 15.96 22.90
C LEU A 19 -134.56 17.24 22.79
N GLN A 20 -134.67 17.85 21.60
CA GLN A 20 -135.56 19.00 21.33
C GLN A 20 -136.79 18.67 20.46
N GLY A 21 -137.04 17.38 20.22
CA GLY A 21 -138.27 16.87 19.60
C GLY A 21 -139.31 16.46 20.64
N VAL A 22 -140.41 17.20 20.67
CA VAL A 22 -141.63 17.09 21.51
C VAL A 22 -142.24 15.67 21.60
N PRO A 23 -142.58 15.19 22.81
CA PRO A 23 -143.85 14.45 23.02
C PRO A 23 -144.53 14.74 24.39
N PRO A 24 -145.80 14.34 24.66
CA PRO A 24 -146.93 13.98 23.80
C PRO A 24 -148.18 14.85 24.09
N MET A 25 -149.10 15.02 23.14
CA MET A 25 -150.37 15.74 23.37
C MET A 25 -151.58 14.91 22.93
N VAL A 26 -152.22 14.25 23.90
CA VAL A 26 -153.64 13.77 23.97
C VAL A 26 -153.94 13.66 25.49
N PRO A 27 -155.15 13.90 26.07
CA PRO A 27 -156.49 13.80 25.46
C PRO A 27 -157.58 14.82 25.90
N ALA A 28 -158.75 14.74 25.24
CA ALA A 28 -160.07 15.22 25.69
C ALA A 28 -160.36 16.74 25.68
N TRP A 29 -161.61 17.04 25.35
CA TRP A 29 -162.13 18.35 24.95
C TRP A 29 -162.51 19.28 26.12
N ASP A 30 -162.59 20.55 25.74
CA ASP A 30 -163.33 21.67 26.33
C ASP A 30 -162.81 22.29 27.63
N SER A 31 -162.20 23.47 27.49
CA SER A 31 -162.70 24.73 28.08
C SER A 31 -161.76 25.90 27.77
N ALA A 32 -162.27 26.88 27.03
CA ALA A 32 -161.79 28.26 26.92
C ALA A 32 -160.34 28.49 26.45
N SER A 33 -160.21 28.82 25.15
CA SER A 33 -159.15 29.69 24.65
C SER A 33 -159.03 30.92 25.58
N PRO A 34 -157.87 31.16 26.21
CA PRO A 34 -157.65 32.40 26.93
C PRO A 34 -157.71 33.59 25.97
N LEU A 35 -158.32 34.69 26.38
CA LEU A 35 -158.26 35.96 25.66
C LEU A 35 -156.78 36.34 25.37
N PRO A 36 -156.50 37.08 24.27
CA PRO A 36 -155.14 37.51 23.88
C PRO A 36 -154.29 38.10 25.02
N SER A 37 -154.93 38.70 26.03
CA SER A 37 -154.32 39.23 27.25
C SER A 37 -153.69 38.16 28.17
N MET A 38 -154.30 36.98 28.33
CA MET A 38 -153.76 35.87 29.13
C MET A 38 -152.61 35.14 28.41
N ARG A 39 -152.67 35.02 27.08
CA ARG A 39 -151.59 34.46 26.25
C ARG A 39 -150.34 35.35 26.28
N LEU A 40 -150.55 36.66 26.31
CA LEU A 40 -149.49 37.65 26.49
C LEU A 40 -148.83 37.52 27.88
N LEU A 41 -149.62 37.27 28.93
CA LEU A 41 -149.10 37.06 30.29
C LEU A 41 -148.31 35.75 30.44
N LEU A 42 -148.79 34.65 29.84
CA LEU A 42 -148.05 33.39 29.80
C LEU A 42 -146.76 33.52 29.00
N LYS A 43 -146.79 34.19 27.83
CA LYS A 43 -145.58 34.47 27.05
C LYS A 43 -144.61 35.40 27.78
N ARG A 44 -145.10 36.37 28.56
CA ARG A 44 -144.25 37.21 29.44
C ARG A 44 -143.63 36.41 30.58
N ARG A 45 -144.34 35.44 31.16
CA ARG A 45 -143.78 34.51 32.16
C ARG A 45 -142.75 33.57 31.55
N GLU A 46 -143.04 32.97 30.38
CA GLU A 46 -142.07 32.16 29.65
C GLU A 46 -140.82 32.97 29.27
N VAL A 47 -140.98 34.22 28.83
CA VAL A 47 -139.84 35.13 28.55
C VAL A 47 -139.07 35.43 29.83
N ALA A 48 -139.74 35.69 30.96
CA ALA A 48 -139.08 35.92 32.24
C ALA A 48 -138.35 34.67 32.77
N GLU A 49 -138.92 33.48 32.62
CA GLU A 49 -138.30 32.20 33.00
C GLU A 49 -137.09 31.88 32.10
N VAL A 50 -137.20 32.12 30.80
CA VAL A 50 -136.08 31.97 29.85
C VAL A 50 -135.00 33.03 30.10
N GLU A 51 -135.36 34.27 30.45
CA GLU A 51 -134.43 35.33 30.84
C GLU A 51 -133.71 34.98 32.13
N GLN A 52 -134.41 34.46 33.14
CA GLN A 52 -133.82 33.97 34.39
C GLN A 52 -132.88 32.77 34.13
N ALA A 53 -133.29 31.79 33.32
CA ALA A 53 -132.45 30.66 32.94
C ALA A 53 -131.23 31.10 32.10
N LEU A 54 -131.37 32.12 31.27
CA LEU A 54 -130.26 32.71 30.52
C LEU A 54 -129.30 33.48 31.44
N GLN A 55 -129.83 34.17 32.45
CA GLN A 55 -129.03 34.86 33.47
C GLN A 55 -128.23 33.85 34.30
N THR A 56 -128.84 32.76 34.78
CA THR A 56 -128.13 31.70 35.50
C THR A 56 -127.05 31.05 34.62
N GLN A 57 -127.34 30.74 33.36
CA GLN A 57 -126.34 30.23 32.41
C GLN A 57 -125.20 31.22 32.15
N ARG A 58 -125.49 32.52 32.06
CA ARG A 58 -124.47 33.57 31.91
C ARG A 58 -123.58 33.67 33.14
N GLU A 59 -124.16 33.56 34.34
CA GLU A 59 -123.41 33.54 35.60
C GLU A 59 -122.56 32.29 35.75
N GLU A 60 -123.09 31.11 35.41
CA GLU A 60 -122.32 29.87 35.38
C GLU A 60 -121.17 29.93 34.37
N PHE A 61 -121.42 30.48 33.18
CA PHE A 61 -120.38 30.67 32.15
C PHE A 61 -119.31 31.66 32.64
N ARG A 62 -119.71 32.77 33.27
CA ARG A 62 -118.77 33.73 33.89
C ARG A 62 -117.91 33.06 34.95
N ARG A 63 -118.51 32.32 35.89
CA ARG A 63 -117.78 31.57 36.92
C ARG A 63 -116.80 30.54 36.33
N ARG A 64 -117.22 29.82 35.27
CA ARG A 64 -116.35 28.88 34.55
C ARG A 64 -115.19 29.59 33.85
N MET A 65 -115.44 30.74 33.22
CA MET A 65 -114.41 31.54 32.57
C MET A 65 -113.41 32.13 33.56
N GLU A 66 -113.88 32.61 34.72
CA GLU A 66 -113.02 33.08 35.83
C GLU A 66 -112.13 31.96 36.36
N HIS A 67 -112.70 30.76 36.60
CA HIS A 67 -111.91 29.59 37.02
C HIS A 67 -110.88 29.18 35.95
N LEU A 68 -111.23 29.19 34.67
CA LEU A 68 -110.29 28.91 33.58
C LEU A 68 -109.20 29.97 33.46
N ALA A 69 -109.53 31.24 33.66
CA ALA A 69 -108.56 32.34 33.68
C ALA A 69 -107.57 32.18 34.85
N GLN A 70 -108.06 31.88 36.06
CA GLN A 70 -107.23 31.57 37.23
C GLN A 70 -106.33 30.36 36.97
N ARG A 71 -106.88 29.27 36.40
CA ARG A 71 -106.13 28.06 36.03
C ARG A 71 -105.03 28.37 35.01
N ARG A 72 -105.31 29.18 33.99
CA ARG A 72 -104.32 29.64 33.00
C ARG A 72 -103.20 30.44 33.65
N GLN A 73 -103.55 31.35 34.56
CA GLN A 73 -102.56 32.15 35.29
C GLN A 73 -101.66 31.27 36.18
N GLN A 74 -102.24 30.29 36.88
CA GLN A 74 -101.46 29.33 37.67
C GLN A 74 -100.53 28.46 36.81
N LEU A 75 -100.99 28.03 35.63
CA LEU A 75 -100.15 27.28 34.69
C LEU A 75 -99.00 28.15 34.15
N SER A 76 -99.25 29.40 33.79
CA SER A 76 -98.22 30.35 33.35
C SER A 76 -97.14 30.54 34.43
N GLN A 77 -97.54 30.75 35.69
CA GLN A 77 -96.60 30.90 36.80
C GLN A 77 -95.77 29.63 37.02
N ARG A 78 -96.38 28.44 36.92
CA ARG A 78 -95.66 27.17 37.04
C ARG A 78 -94.70 26.95 35.87
N GLU A 79 -95.08 27.31 34.66
CA GLU A 79 -94.19 27.26 33.49
C GLU A 79 -93.00 28.18 33.68
N GLU A 80 -93.20 29.42 34.14
CA GLU A 80 -92.12 30.36 34.45
C GLU A 80 -91.18 29.81 35.53
N GLN A 81 -91.72 29.25 36.62
CA GLN A 81 -90.93 28.60 37.67
C GLN A 81 -90.10 27.43 37.13
N LEU A 82 -90.68 26.59 36.27
CA LEU A 82 -89.96 25.48 35.65
C LEU A 82 -88.87 25.98 34.69
N ARG A 83 -89.13 27.06 33.94
CA ARG A 83 -88.13 27.71 33.08
C ARG A 83 -86.97 28.25 33.91
N ASP A 84 -87.24 28.95 35.01
CA ASP A 84 -86.21 29.46 35.90
C ASP A 84 -85.36 28.34 36.51
N VAL A 85 -86.01 27.23 36.89
CA VAL A 85 -85.33 26.04 37.41
C VAL A 85 -84.47 25.39 36.33
N ALA A 86 -84.98 25.26 35.10
CA ALA A 86 -84.21 24.72 33.97
C ALA A 86 -82.97 25.59 33.68
N LEU A 87 -83.12 26.92 33.65
CA LEU A 87 -81.99 27.84 33.45
C LEU A 87 -80.95 27.73 34.57
N LYS A 88 -81.38 27.58 35.83
CA LYS A 88 -80.47 27.34 36.96
C LYS A 88 -79.74 26.01 36.84
N PHE A 89 -80.42 24.95 36.42
CA PHE A 89 -79.80 23.64 36.18
C PHE A 89 -78.81 23.69 35.01
N ASP A 90 -79.16 24.34 33.90
CA ASP A 90 -78.25 24.51 32.76
C ASP A 90 -77.01 25.31 33.15
N ALA A 91 -77.18 26.39 33.93
CA ALA A 91 -76.06 27.16 34.47
C ALA A 91 -75.18 26.31 35.40
N PHE A 92 -75.79 25.46 36.23
CA PHE A 92 -75.06 24.53 37.10
C PHE A 92 -74.29 23.47 36.32
N LEU A 93 -74.89 22.85 35.29
CA LEU A 93 -74.23 21.88 34.43
C LEU A 93 -73.05 22.51 33.70
N LYS A 94 -73.21 23.73 33.14
CA LYS A 94 -72.10 24.48 32.53
C LYS A 94 -70.98 24.76 33.52
N ALA A 95 -71.31 25.16 34.76
CA ALA A 95 -70.33 25.40 35.80
C ALA A 95 -69.60 24.10 36.24
N LEU A 96 -70.30 22.98 36.33
CA LEU A 96 -69.70 21.67 36.62
C LEU A 96 -68.76 21.21 35.50
N VAL A 97 -69.19 21.29 34.24
CA VAL A 97 -68.35 20.93 33.09
C VAL A 97 -67.11 21.82 33.06
N ALA A 98 -67.25 23.14 33.25
CA ALA A 98 -66.10 24.05 33.32
C ALA A 98 -65.14 23.70 34.47
N ARG A 99 -65.65 23.31 35.65
CA ARG A 99 -64.81 22.85 36.78
C ARG A 99 -64.11 21.54 36.46
N GLN A 100 -64.79 20.58 35.82
CA GLN A 100 -64.19 19.32 35.38
C GLN A 100 -63.07 19.56 34.36
N GLU A 101 -63.32 20.37 33.33
CA GLU A 101 -62.31 20.75 32.34
C GLU A 101 -61.10 21.44 32.97
N GLN A 102 -61.32 22.36 33.93
CA GLN A 102 -60.23 23.01 34.66
C GLN A 102 -59.41 22.01 35.49
N ALA A 103 -60.07 21.08 36.18
CA ALA A 103 -59.40 20.04 36.95
C ALA A 103 -58.57 19.12 36.04
N LEU A 104 -59.13 18.70 34.89
CA LEU A 104 -58.42 17.91 33.88
C LEU A 104 -57.20 18.66 33.33
N ARG A 105 -57.36 19.93 32.93
CA ARG A 105 -56.24 20.76 32.45
C ARG A 105 -55.13 20.92 33.50
N ARG A 106 -55.49 21.05 34.78
CA ARG A 106 -54.50 21.11 35.87
C ARG A 106 -53.78 19.77 36.04
N ALA A 107 -54.52 18.66 36.04
CA ALA A 107 -53.95 17.32 36.14
C ALA A 107 -53.01 17.02 34.96
N ASP A 108 -53.40 17.36 33.74
CA ASP A 108 -52.57 17.18 32.54
C ASP A 108 -51.34 18.11 32.57
N GLY A 109 -51.50 19.35 33.03
CA GLY A 109 -50.38 20.27 33.25
C GLY A 109 -49.37 19.74 34.28
N GLU A 110 -49.85 19.16 35.38
CA GLU A 110 -49.00 18.52 36.40
C GLU A 110 -48.31 17.27 35.86
N ARG A 111 -49.03 16.40 35.14
CA ARG A 111 -48.46 15.22 34.47
C ARG A 111 -47.36 15.61 33.48
N ALA A 112 -47.60 16.64 32.66
CA ALA A 112 -46.60 17.16 31.73
C ALA A 112 -45.36 17.69 32.46
N ARG A 113 -45.52 18.45 33.55
CA ARG A 113 -44.40 18.95 34.38
C ARG A 113 -43.61 17.81 35.01
N VAL A 114 -44.28 16.78 35.53
CA VAL A 114 -43.62 15.60 36.10
C VAL A 114 -42.85 14.84 35.01
N ALA A 115 -43.43 14.68 33.81
CA ALA A 115 -42.76 14.05 32.68
C ALA A 115 -41.52 14.82 32.23
N GLN A 116 -41.60 16.16 32.11
CA GLN A 116 -40.48 17.03 31.77
C GLN A 116 -39.33 16.90 32.79
N ARG A 117 -39.65 17.06 34.09
CA ARG A 117 -38.66 16.90 35.16
C ARG A 117 -38.07 15.49 35.21
N GLY A 118 -38.88 14.46 34.93
CA GLY A 118 -38.44 13.08 34.84
C GLY A 118 -37.44 12.87 33.69
N ALA A 119 -37.71 13.44 32.52
CA ALA A 119 -36.82 13.39 31.36
C ALA A 119 -35.51 14.14 31.64
N GLU A 120 -35.55 15.32 32.24
CA GLU A 120 -34.36 16.07 32.66
C GLU A 120 -33.53 15.30 33.69
N ALA A 121 -34.17 14.73 34.72
CA ALA A 121 -33.48 13.91 35.71
C ALA A 121 -32.85 12.66 35.07
N ALA A 122 -33.48 12.05 34.06
CA ALA A 122 -32.89 10.94 33.32
C ALA A 122 -31.67 11.36 32.51
N ARG A 123 -31.72 12.52 31.82
CA ARG A 123 -30.58 13.09 31.08
C ARG A 123 -29.40 13.36 32.01
N LEU A 124 -29.64 14.05 33.12
CA LEU A 124 -28.61 14.35 34.11
C LEU A 124 -27.98 13.09 34.71
N ARG A 125 -28.79 12.05 35.00
CA ARG A 125 -28.26 10.76 35.47
C ARG A 125 -27.34 10.09 34.45
N GLN A 126 -27.68 10.15 33.16
CA GLN A 126 -26.82 9.61 32.10
C GLN A 126 -25.51 10.39 31.98
N GLU A 127 -25.55 11.72 32.07
CA GLU A 127 -24.34 12.55 32.06
C GLU A 127 -23.44 12.27 33.27
N LEU A 128 -24.02 12.16 34.46
CA LEU A 128 -23.29 11.78 35.67
C LEU A 128 -22.61 10.41 35.52
N ALA A 129 -23.32 9.42 34.97
CA ALA A 129 -22.75 8.10 34.72
C ALA A 129 -21.56 8.16 33.74
N ARG A 130 -21.67 8.93 32.65
CA ARG A 130 -20.56 9.14 31.69
C ARG A 130 -19.36 9.81 32.35
N LEU A 131 -19.59 10.84 33.17
CA LEU A 131 -18.53 11.53 33.89
C LEU A 131 -17.84 10.62 34.92
N GLN A 132 -18.61 9.78 35.63
CA GLN A 132 -18.07 8.80 36.55
C GLN A 132 -17.18 7.77 35.83
N GLN A 133 -17.63 7.23 34.69
CA GLN A 133 -16.81 6.33 33.87
C GLN A 133 -15.51 6.99 33.40
N ARG A 134 -15.58 8.25 32.94
CA ARG A 134 -14.39 9.01 32.53
C ARG A 134 -13.43 9.22 33.70
N ARG A 135 -13.96 9.55 34.88
CA ARG A 135 -13.16 9.68 36.10
C ARG A 135 -12.48 8.37 36.47
N GLU A 136 -13.20 7.26 36.43
CA GLU A 136 -12.64 5.94 36.72
C GLU A 136 -11.53 5.55 35.74
N HIS A 137 -11.74 5.80 34.44
CA HIS A 137 -10.72 5.57 33.43
C HIS A 137 -9.44 6.39 33.70
N LEU A 138 -9.59 7.69 34.00
CA LEU A 138 -8.47 8.55 34.36
C LEU A 138 -7.78 8.08 35.66
N CYS A 139 -8.54 7.70 36.68
CA CYS A 139 -7.99 7.14 37.91
C CYS A 139 -7.18 5.85 37.66
N ARG A 140 -7.66 4.96 36.79
CA ARG A 140 -6.91 3.75 36.39
C ARG A 140 -5.60 4.12 35.70
N ARG A 141 -5.62 5.07 34.77
CA ARG A 141 -4.41 5.57 34.09
C ARG A 141 -3.43 6.24 35.06
N LEU A 142 -3.92 7.04 36.00
CA LEU A 142 -3.07 7.65 37.01
C LEU A 142 -2.45 6.60 37.94
N ARG A 143 -3.21 5.57 38.34
CA ARG A 143 -2.68 4.46 39.13
C ARG A 143 -1.59 3.69 38.38
N SER A 144 -1.76 3.43 37.09
CA SER A 144 -0.72 2.76 36.29
C SER A 144 0.53 3.64 36.14
N LEU A 145 0.36 4.96 35.99
CA LEU A 145 1.50 5.88 35.86
C LEU A 145 2.20 6.17 37.19
N ARG A 146 1.51 5.98 38.32
CA ARG A 146 2.07 6.23 39.66
C ARG A 146 3.32 5.40 39.94
N VAL A 147 3.36 4.15 39.46
CA VAL A 147 4.53 3.26 39.62
C VAL A 147 5.79 3.90 39.02
N PHE A 148 5.68 4.52 37.83
CA PHE A 148 6.82 5.21 37.22
C PHE A 148 7.21 6.47 37.99
N GLY A 149 6.23 7.22 38.51
CA GLY A 149 6.50 8.40 39.34
C GLY A 149 7.17 8.06 40.69
N ASP A 150 6.79 6.93 41.29
CA ASP A 150 7.42 6.41 42.51
C ASP A 150 8.85 5.96 42.22
N TYR A 151 9.06 5.17 41.15
CA TYR A 151 10.38 4.78 40.69
C TYR A 151 11.30 5.98 40.40
N LEU A 152 10.81 7.00 39.69
CA LEU A 152 11.61 8.21 39.40
C LEU A 152 11.97 8.99 40.67
N ARG A 153 11.11 8.96 41.69
CA ARG A 153 11.42 9.53 43.02
C ARG A 153 12.51 8.73 43.72
N ASP A 154 12.43 7.41 43.69
CA ASP A 154 13.44 6.53 44.29
C ASP A 154 14.80 6.71 43.62
N VAL A 155 14.83 6.81 42.28
CA VAL A 155 16.04 7.12 41.50
C VAL A 155 16.58 8.51 41.85
N LEU A 156 15.72 9.53 41.96
CA LEU A 156 16.15 10.87 42.35
C LEU A 156 16.80 10.85 43.75
N ALA A 157 16.18 10.15 44.71
CA ALA A 157 16.69 10.01 46.07
C ALA A 157 18.02 9.24 46.10
N ALA A 158 18.16 8.18 45.31
CA ALA A 158 19.38 7.38 45.23
C ALA A 158 20.54 8.13 44.54
N MET A 159 20.25 8.91 43.50
CA MET A 159 21.26 9.67 42.77
C MET A 159 21.74 10.90 43.56
N GLY A 160 20.84 11.59 44.28
CA GLY A 160 21.16 12.75 45.11
C GLY A 160 21.71 13.99 44.37
N GLN A 161 21.88 13.91 43.05
CA GLN A 161 22.53 14.93 42.21
C GLN A 161 21.55 15.93 41.58
N PHE A 162 20.25 15.63 41.57
CA PHE A 162 19.22 16.44 40.91
C PHE A 162 18.21 16.98 41.92
N GLN A 163 17.78 18.23 41.74
CA GLN A 163 16.80 18.89 42.62
C GLN A 163 15.39 18.36 42.40
N ASP A 164 15.04 18.04 41.15
CA ASP A 164 13.71 17.63 40.73
C ASP A 164 13.73 16.64 39.55
N ILE A 165 12.66 15.85 39.42
CA ILE A 165 12.52 14.83 38.36
C ILE A 165 12.61 15.44 36.96
N PRO A 166 11.96 16.59 36.65
CA PRO A 166 12.10 17.24 35.35
C PRO A 166 13.54 17.60 34.99
N SER A 167 14.33 18.18 35.89
CA SER A 167 15.73 18.49 35.60
C SER A 167 16.57 17.24 35.36
N MET A 168 16.33 16.16 36.10
CA MET A 168 16.97 14.86 35.86
C MET A 168 16.63 14.32 34.47
N LEU A 169 15.35 14.33 34.09
CA LEU A 169 14.91 13.88 32.77
C LEU A 169 15.45 14.76 31.64
N ALA A 170 15.55 16.07 31.85
CA ALA A 170 16.15 16.99 30.88
C ALA A 170 17.64 16.66 30.66
N HIS A 171 18.38 16.42 31.74
CA HIS A 171 19.79 15.99 31.65
C HIS A 171 19.94 14.67 30.89
N PHE A 172 19.13 13.65 31.21
CA PHE A 172 19.13 12.40 30.46
C PHE A 172 18.70 12.59 29.00
N GLY A 173 17.75 13.49 28.73
CA GLY A 173 17.37 13.88 27.37
C GLY A 173 18.55 14.43 26.58
N VAL A 174 19.34 15.32 27.19
CA VAL A 174 20.57 15.83 26.57
C VAL A 174 21.58 14.71 26.36
N LEU A 175 21.80 13.81 27.33
CA LEU A 175 22.72 12.68 27.19
C LEU A 175 22.31 11.73 26.06
N VAL A 176 21.03 11.44 25.91
CA VAL A 176 20.50 10.63 24.80
C VAL A 176 20.73 11.34 23.47
N GLY A 177 20.50 12.65 23.41
CA GLY A 177 20.81 13.47 22.23
C GLY A 177 22.29 13.46 21.87
N VAL A 178 23.18 13.62 22.85
CA VAL A 178 24.64 13.55 22.65
C VAL A 178 25.05 12.16 22.19
N ARG A 179 24.51 11.09 22.78
CA ARG A 179 24.77 9.71 22.34
C ARG A 179 24.37 9.50 20.89
N ALA A 180 23.21 10.00 20.46
CA ALA A 180 22.77 9.90 19.07
C ALA A 180 23.71 10.66 18.12
N ALA A 181 24.13 11.87 18.50
CA ALA A 181 25.10 12.64 17.71
C ALA A 181 26.46 11.93 17.59
N LEU A 182 26.95 11.33 18.68
CA LEU A 182 28.20 10.55 18.67
C LEU A 182 28.09 9.31 17.78
N LEU A 183 26.97 8.59 17.82
CA LEU A 183 26.74 7.43 16.94
C LEU A 183 26.78 7.85 15.46
N HIS A 184 26.12 8.94 15.10
CA HIS A 184 26.19 9.46 13.73
C HIS A 184 27.60 9.89 13.32
N GLN A 185 28.37 10.49 14.22
CA GLN A 185 29.78 10.82 13.94
C GLN A 185 30.63 9.57 13.75
N LEU A 186 30.39 8.51 14.53
CA LEU A 186 31.07 7.22 14.38
C LEU A 186 30.74 6.57 13.04
N GLU A 187 29.47 6.52 12.65
CA GLU A 187 29.01 6.01 11.36
C GLU A 187 29.67 6.77 10.20
N ALA A 188 29.61 8.11 10.21
CA ALA A 188 30.27 8.94 9.22
C ALA A 188 31.80 8.74 9.19
N GLY A 189 32.42 8.51 10.36
CA GLY A 189 33.84 8.16 10.45
C GLY A 189 34.15 6.80 9.81
N GLN A 190 33.32 5.80 10.05
CA GLN A 190 33.44 4.47 9.46
C GLN A 190 33.28 4.52 7.93
N GLU A 191 32.33 5.29 7.43
CA GLU A 191 32.15 5.50 5.99
C GLU A 191 33.39 6.12 5.34
N ARG A 192 33.98 7.16 5.97
CA ARG A 192 35.23 7.76 5.49
C ARG A 192 36.40 6.78 5.49
N LEU A 193 36.50 5.95 6.53
CA LEU A 193 37.53 4.91 6.58
C LEU A 193 37.31 3.85 5.49
N ALA A 194 36.08 3.40 5.28
CA ALA A 194 35.75 2.44 4.22
C ALA A 194 36.05 3.02 2.82
N GLN A 195 35.73 4.29 2.59
CA GLN A 195 36.08 4.99 1.34
C GLN A 195 37.61 5.06 1.16
N GLY A 196 38.36 5.45 2.19
CA GLY A 196 39.81 5.49 2.13
C GLY A 196 40.44 4.10 1.90
N GLN A 197 39.88 3.05 2.50
CA GLN A 197 40.32 1.67 2.27
C GLN A 197 40.02 1.22 0.83
N ALA A 198 38.85 1.53 0.28
CA ALA A 198 38.49 1.22 -1.10
C ALA A 198 39.41 1.94 -2.09
N GLN A 199 39.70 3.22 -1.85
CA GLN A 199 40.67 3.98 -2.66
C GLN A 199 42.07 3.35 -2.63
N LEU A 200 42.56 2.98 -1.44
CA LEU A 200 43.85 2.33 -1.30
C LEU A 200 43.91 0.97 -2.01
N GLN A 201 42.83 0.18 -1.93
CA GLN A 201 42.71 -1.08 -2.66
C GLN A 201 42.79 -0.85 -4.17
N TRP A 202 42.02 0.12 -4.68
CA TRP A 202 42.05 0.50 -6.08
C TRP A 202 43.46 0.91 -6.56
N TYR A 203 44.14 1.79 -5.81
CA TYR A 203 45.52 2.18 -6.14
C TYR A 203 46.50 0.99 -6.13
N ARG A 204 46.32 0.03 -5.20
CA ARG A 204 47.17 -1.18 -5.15
C ARG A 204 46.93 -2.09 -6.34
N GLU A 205 45.68 -2.27 -6.76
CA GLU A 205 45.33 -3.07 -7.92
C GLU A 205 45.85 -2.42 -9.21
N GLU A 206 45.70 -1.11 -9.35
CA GLU A 206 46.22 -0.36 -10.50
C GLU A 206 47.76 -0.47 -10.57
N ALA A 207 48.47 -0.16 -9.47
CA ALA A 207 49.92 -0.27 -9.41
C ALA A 207 50.40 -1.72 -9.62
N GLY A 208 49.68 -2.71 -9.08
CA GLY A 208 49.95 -4.13 -9.32
C GLY A 208 49.80 -4.49 -10.80
N GLY A 209 48.74 -4.02 -11.45
CA GLY A 209 48.51 -4.20 -12.88
C GLY A 209 49.60 -3.53 -13.74
N GLU A 210 50.03 -2.33 -13.38
CA GLU A 210 51.15 -1.66 -14.06
C GLU A 210 52.47 -2.42 -13.89
N LEU A 211 52.79 -2.88 -12.67
CA LEU A 211 53.98 -3.67 -12.40
C LEU A 211 54.00 -4.97 -13.22
N LEU A 212 52.86 -5.66 -13.34
CA LEU A 212 52.73 -6.85 -14.18
C LEU A 212 53.00 -6.52 -15.64
N ARG A 213 52.37 -5.47 -16.19
CA ARG A 213 52.61 -5.03 -17.58
C ARG A 213 54.09 -4.72 -17.84
N ARG A 214 54.74 -3.98 -16.93
CA ARG A 214 56.18 -3.67 -17.06
C ARG A 214 57.04 -4.92 -16.95
N ASN A 215 56.68 -5.88 -16.10
CA ASN A 215 57.40 -7.15 -15.99
C ASN A 215 57.28 -7.95 -17.30
N ASP A 216 56.09 -8.04 -17.86
CA ASP A 216 55.86 -8.69 -19.17
C ASP A 216 56.71 -8.03 -20.27
N GLU A 217 56.77 -6.69 -20.31
CA GLU A 217 57.65 -5.94 -21.23
C GLU A 217 59.13 -6.31 -21.03
N VAL A 218 59.61 -6.37 -19.77
CA VAL A 218 60.99 -6.75 -19.45
C VAL A 218 61.28 -8.19 -19.88
N LEU A 219 60.35 -9.12 -19.64
CA LEU A 219 60.50 -10.52 -20.07
C LEU A 219 60.55 -10.64 -21.59
N GLN A 220 59.71 -9.90 -22.31
CA GLN A 220 59.72 -9.85 -23.77
C GLN A 220 61.06 -9.30 -24.30
N LEU A 221 61.56 -8.21 -23.72
CA LEU A 221 62.85 -7.63 -24.11
C LEU A 221 64.01 -8.58 -23.81
N ARG A 222 64.00 -9.28 -22.67
CA ARG A 222 65.00 -10.30 -22.34
C ARG A 222 64.99 -11.45 -23.35
N ALA A 223 63.80 -11.95 -23.71
CA ALA A 223 63.68 -13.01 -24.71
C ALA A 223 64.24 -12.58 -26.08
N ARG A 224 63.97 -11.34 -26.51
CA ARG A 224 64.54 -10.78 -27.75
C ARG A 224 66.06 -10.66 -27.68
N LEU A 225 66.59 -10.20 -26.55
CA LEU A 225 68.03 -10.07 -26.34
C LEU A 225 68.73 -11.43 -26.35
N GLU A 226 68.14 -12.44 -25.70
CA GLU A 226 68.66 -13.81 -25.75
C GLU A 226 68.61 -14.40 -27.15
N ALA A 227 67.55 -14.17 -27.91
CA ALA A 227 67.46 -14.58 -29.32
C ALA A 227 68.60 -13.95 -30.14
N ALA A 228 68.77 -12.63 -30.05
CA ALA A 228 69.85 -11.93 -30.76
C ALA A 228 71.24 -12.43 -30.33
N ARG A 229 71.46 -12.72 -29.04
CA ARG A 229 72.72 -13.32 -28.55
C ARG A 229 72.95 -14.71 -29.14
N ARG A 230 71.92 -15.54 -29.24
CA ARG A 230 72.03 -16.87 -29.88
C ARG A 230 72.44 -16.74 -31.33
N ASP A 231 71.84 -15.81 -32.07
CA ASP A 231 72.18 -15.55 -33.47
C ASP A 231 73.64 -15.07 -33.63
N VAL A 232 74.10 -14.17 -32.76
CA VAL A 232 75.50 -13.70 -32.75
C VAL A 232 76.46 -14.86 -32.46
N LEU A 233 76.20 -15.67 -31.43
CA LEU A 233 77.04 -16.83 -31.09
C LEU A 233 77.10 -17.85 -32.23
N GLN A 234 75.98 -18.09 -32.92
CA GLN A 234 75.96 -18.93 -34.12
C GLN A 234 76.86 -18.33 -35.22
N GLY A 235 76.73 -17.04 -35.50
CA GLY A 235 77.58 -16.33 -36.46
C GLY A 235 79.07 -16.40 -36.12
N GLU A 236 79.44 -16.18 -34.86
CA GLU A 236 80.82 -16.31 -34.36
C GLU A 236 81.35 -17.74 -34.50
N SER A 237 80.53 -18.75 -34.19
CA SER A 237 80.92 -20.16 -34.37
C SER A 237 81.17 -20.51 -35.84
N HIS A 238 80.33 -20.00 -36.75
CA HIS A 238 80.53 -20.17 -38.19
C HIS A 238 81.79 -19.44 -38.67
N TRP A 239 82.03 -18.22 -38.19
CA TRP A 239 83.21 -17.44 -38.53
C TRP A 239 84.51 -18.12 -38.06
N THR A 240 84.54 -18.62 -36.82
CA THR A 240 85.71 -19.35 -36.31
C THR A 240 85.97 -20.65 -37.08
N GLN A 241 84.93 -21.37 -37.50
CA GLN A 241 85.06 -22.50 -38.40
C GLN A 241 85.70 -22.09 -39.74
N ILE A 242 85.18 -21.05 -40.40
CA ILE A 242 85.76 -20.53 -41.66
C ILE A 242 87.23 -20.14 -41.46
N GLN A 243 87.54 -19.43 -40.38
CA GLN A 243 88.89 -19.00 -40.07
C GLN A 243 89.83 -20.19 -39.82
N SER A 244 89.40 -21.21 -39.09
CA SER A 244 90.19 -22.43 -38.87
C SER A 244 90.44 -23.21 -40.15
N VAL A 245 89.43 -23.33 -41.03
CA VAL A 245 89.56 -23.95 -42.35
C VAL A 245 90.52 -23.16 -43.23
N ALA A 246 90.41 -21.82 -43.21
CA ALA A 246 91.34 -20.95 -43.93
C ALA A 246 92.77 -21.13 -43.43
N ALA A 247 93.00 -21.10 -42.11
CA ALA A 247 94.31 -21.33 -41.51
C ALA A 247 94.90 -22.70 -41.87
N GLN A 248 94.10 -23.77 -41.85
CA GLN A 248 94.51 -25.10 -42.29
C GLN A 248 94.90 -25.12 -43.77
N ARG A 249 94.11 -24.50 -44.65
CA ARG A 249 94.44 -24.40 -46.08
C ARG A 249 95.70 -23.58 -46.33
N THR A 250 95.89 -22.47 -45.61
CA THR A 250 97.11 -21.66 -45.69
C THR A 250 98.33 -22.44 -45.21
N LEU A 251 98.20 -23.22 -44.12
CA LEU A 251 99.27 -24.10 -43.64
C LEU A 251 99.62 -25.19 -44.66
N LEU A 252 98.61 -25.88 -45.20
CA LEU A 252 98.81 -26.90 -46.24
C LEU A 252 99.48 -26.31 -47.49
N LEU A 253 99.03 -25.13 -47.93
CA LEU A 253 99.67 -24.42 -49.03
C LEU A 253 101.13 -24.12 -48.69
N GLY A 254 101.43 -23.59 -47.50
CA GLY A 254 102.81 -23.37 -47.05
C GLY A 254 103.66 -24.63 -47.02
N GLN A 255 103.12 -25.76 -46.54
CA GLN A 255 103.80 -27.06 -46.55
C GLN A 255 104.07 -27.56 -47.96
N ILE A 256 103.11 -27.45 -48.88
CA ILE A 256 103.28 -27.79 -50.30
C ILE A 256 104.39 -26.91 -50.88
N ARG A 257 104.31 -25.59 -50.69
CA ARG A 257 105.33 -24.66 -51.20
C ARG A 257 106.72 -25.02 -50.68
N MET A 258 106.85 -25.37 -49.41
CA MET A 258 108.14 -25.78 -48.85
C MET A 258 108.63 -27.12 -49.38
N ALA A 259 107.75 -28.11 -49.54
CA ALA A 259 108.11 -29.41 -50.11
C ALA A 259 108.57 -29.27 -51.57
N VAL A 260 107.85 -28.45 -52.36
CA VAL A 260 108.22 -28.09 -53.73
C VAL A 260 109.59 -27.42 -53.77
N LEU A 261 109.80 -26.39 -52.94
CA LEU A 261 111.07 -25.67 -52.88
C LEU A 261 112.23 -26.59 -52.48
N ASN A 262 112.02 -27.48 -51.49
CA ASN A 262 113.01 -28.48 -51.10
C ASN A 262 113.36 -29.46 -52.23
N LEU A 263 112.36 -29.94 -52.99
CA LEU A 263 112.56 -30.82 -54.13
C LEU A 263 113.28 -30.10 -55.28
N PHE A 264 112.90 -28.86 -55.57
CA PHE A 264 113.56 -28.01 -56.56
C PHE A 264 115.02 -27.75 -56.19
N GLU A 265 115.30 -27.42 -54.92
CA GLU A 265 116.67 -27.29 -54.44
C GLU A 265 117.46 -28.60 -54.56
N LEU A 266 116.85 -29.75 -54.28
CA LEU A 266 117.50 -31.04 -54.41
C LEU A 266 117.84 -31.36 -55.88
N ALA A 267 116.88 -31.16 -56.79
CA ALA A 267 117.05 -31.38 -58.22
C ALA A 267 118.14 -30.47 -58.81
N THR A 268 118.08 -29.16 -58.52
CA THR A 268 119.07 -28.19 -58.98
C THR A 268 120.47 -28.45 -58.39
N LYS A 269 120.59 -28.84 -57.11
CA LYS A 269 121.88 -29.21 -56.49
C LYS A 269 122.50 -30.47 -57.09
N ARG A 270 121.69 -31.48 -57.45
CA ARG A 270 122.17 -32.78 -57.96
C ARG A 270 122.45 -32.76 -59.47
N LEU A 271 121.61 -32.08 -60.24
CA LEU A 271 121.64 -32.08 -61.72
C LEU A 271 122.35 -30.85 -62.31
N LYS A 272 122.83 -29.90 -61.47
CA LYS A 272 123.51 -28.65 -61.88
C LYS A 272 122.71 -27.81 -62.91
N VAL A 273 121.38 -27.81 -62.80
CA VAL A 273 120.48 -26.97 -63.61
C VAL A 273 120.55 -25.50 -63.11
N PRO A 274 120.62 -24.48 -63.98
CA PRO A 274 120.76 -23.08 -63.58
C PRO A 274 119.57 -22.55 -62.76
N LYS A 275 119.86 -21.69 -61.77
CA LYS A 275 118.93 -21.15 -60.77
C LYS A 275 118.25 -19.84 -61.22
N ASP A 276 117.40 -19.88 -62.24
CA ASP A 276 116.66 -18.68 -62.71
C ASP A 276 115.16 -18.73 -62.40
N VAL A 277 114.76 -19.32 -61.26
CA VAL A 277 113.37 -19.35 -60.81
C VAL A 277 113.23 -18.62 -59.47
N ALA A 278 112.21 -17.76 -59.35
CA ALA A 278 111.93 -16.99 -58.14
C ALA A 278 111.50 -17.90 -56.97
N LEU A 279 111.90 -17.54 -55.75
CA LEU A 279 111.63 -18.33 -54.53
C LEU A 279 110.14 -18.45 -54.20
N GLU A 280 109.32 -17.49 -54.64
CA GLU A 280 107.87 -17.45 -54.36
C GLU A 280 107.01 -18.14 -55.45
N ASP A 281 107.58 -18.45 -56.61
CA ASP A 281 106.84 -19.04 -57.74
C ASP A 281 106.91 -20.57 -57.69
N THR A 282 105.92 -21.16 -57.02
CA THR A 282 105.88 -22.61 -56.82
C THR A 282 105.46 -23.41 -58.04
N GLU A 283 104.75 -22.78 -58.98
CA GLU A 283 104.36 -23.45 -60.24
C GLU A 283 105.60 -23.63 -61.12
N ALA A 284 106.38 -22.57 -61.32
CA ALA A 284 107.64 -22.64 -62.07
C ALA A 284 108.67 -23.59 -61.42
N GLN A 285 108.72 -23.66 -60.07
CA GLN A 285 109.58 -24.63 -59.36
C GLN A 285 109.16 -26.09 -59.62
N LEU A 286 107.85 -26.38 -59.63
CA LEU A 286 107.33 -27.70 -59.94
C LEU A 286 107.61 -28.10 -61.39
N ASP A 287 107.50 -27.16 -62.34
CA ASP A 287 107.78 -27.43 -63.75
C ASP A 287 109.24 -27.87 -63.98
N VAL A 288 110.20 -27.23 -63.29
CA VAL A 288 111.61 -27.65 -63.36
C VAL A 288 111.82 -29.01 -62.71
N VAL A 289 111.19 -29.28 -61.56
CA VAL A 289 111.26 -30.61 -60.92
C VAL A 289 110.66 -31.68 -61.82
N LEU A 290 109.53 -31.40 -62.49
CA LEU A 290 108.88 -32.32 -63.41
C LEU A 290 109.80 -32.61 -64.61
N LEU A 291 110.40 -31.59 -65.21
CA LEU A 291 111.36 -31.76 -66.31
C LEU A 291 112.54 -32.65 -65.88
N CYS A 292 113.13 -32.37 -64.70
CA CYS A 292 114.20 -33.18 -64.14
C CYS A 292 113.79 -34.65 -63.92
N MET A 293 112.57 -34.89 -63.43
CA MET A 293 112.06 -36.25 -63.21
C MET A 293 111.78 -36.99 -64.52
N GLN A 294 111.28 -36.29 -65.54
CA GLN A 294 111.08 -36.84 -66.89
C GLN A 294 112.42 -37.18 -67.56
N ASP A 295 113.42 -36.31 -67.43
CA ASP A 295 114.78 -36.55 -67.93
C ASP A 295 115.40 -37.77 -67.23
N LEU A 296 115.29 -37.87 -65.89
CA LEU A 296 115.75 -39.05 -65.16
C LEU A 296 115.00 -40.33 -65.56
N ALA A 297 113.68 -40.26 -65.79
CA ALA A 297 112.90 -41.39 -66.25
C ALA A 297 113.28 -41.82 -67.68
N ALA A 298 113.57 -40.87 -68.57
CA ALA A 298 114.08 -41.13 -69.91
C ALA A 298 115.46 -41.81 -69.84
N ILE A 299 116.38 -41.32 -69.01
CA ILE A 299 117.69 -41.93 -68.78
C ILE A 299 117.53 -43.36 -68.22
N CYS A 300 116.65 -43.58 -67.25
CA CYS A 300 116.39 -44.92 -66.70
C CYS A 300 115.76 -45.86 -67.75
N ALA A 301 114.89 -45.35 -68.62
CA ALA A 301 114.30 -46.12 -69.72
C ALA A 301 115.34 -46.49 -70.78
N GLU A 302 116.35 -45.65 -71.02
CA GLU A 302 117.48 -45.97 -71.91
C GLU A 302 118.49 -46.95 -71.30
N LEU A 303 118.59 -47.03 -69.97
CA LEU A 303 119.51 -47.93 -69.25
C LEU A 303 118.94 -49.35 -68.97
N CYS A 304 117.70 -49.67 -69.40
CA CYS A 304 117.08 -51.00 -69.19
C CYS A 304 116.35 -51.55 -70.45
N PRO A 305 116.87 -52.58 -71.15
CA PRO A 305 116.12 -53.31 -72.17
C PRO A 305 115.28 -54.47 -71.58
N LYS A 306 113.96 -54.42 -71.85
CA LYS A 306 112.86 -55.41 -71.70
C LYS A 306 113.10 -56.75 -70.97
N GLU A 307 112.36 -56.95 -69.86
CA GLU A 307 111.51 -58.14 -69.66
C GLU A 307 110.09 -57.75 -69.19
N LEU A 308 109.11 -58.48 -69.71
CA LEU A 308 107.66 -58.32 -69.58
C LEU A 308 107.11 -59.09 -68.38
N GLY A 309 106.15 -58.49 -67.66
CA GLY A 309 105.30 -59.18 -66.69
C GLY A 309 104.21 -58.28 -66.10
N LEU A 310 103.06 -58.20 -66.79
CA LEU A 310 101.81 -57.51 -66.42
C LEU A 310 101.29 -57.91 -65.01
N ARG A 311 101.11 -56.93 -64.09
CA ARG A 311 99.85 -56.33 -63.54
C ARG A 311 98.91 -57.24 -62.68
N PRO A 312 97.97 -56.73 -61.83
CA PRO A 312 97.69 -55.33 -61.43
C PRO A 312 97.32 -55.07 -59.92
N LEU A 313 97.36 -53.78 -59.55
CA LEU A 313 96.52 -52.99 -58.62
C LEU A 313 95.59 -53.71 -57.64
N LEU A 314 95.62 -53.34 -56.34
CA LEU A 314 94.40 -53.13 -55.56
C LEU A 314 94.51 -51.97 -54.55
N LEU A 315 93.55 -51.04 -54.67
CA LEU A 315 93.14 -50.04 -53.70
C LEU A 315 92.87 -50.64 -52.32
N ALA A 316 93.22 -49.91 -51.26
CA ALA A 316 92.53 -50.02 -49.98
C ALA A 316 92.02 -48.62 -49.57
N THR A 317 90.83 -48.30 -50.05
CA THR A 317 89.96 -47.27 -49.45
C THR A 317 89.59 -47.72 -48.04
N THR A 318 90.04 -47.02 -47.01
CA THR A 318 89.42 -47.10 -45.68
C THR A 318 88.38 -46.00 -45.56
N THR A 319 87.19 -46.29 -46.08
CA THR A 319 85.96 -45.58 -45.75
C THR A 319 85.67 -45.77 -44.27
N THR A 320 85.95 -44.76 -43.44
CA THR A 320 85.41 -44.69 -42.07
C THR A 320 84.27 -43.67 -42.07
N ARG A 321 83.03 -44.18 -42.18
CA ARG A 321 81.80 -43.44 -41.86
C ARG A 321 81.17 -44.02 -40.58
N PRO A 322 80.33 -43.23 -39.89
CA PRO A 322 80.30 -43.17 -38.43
C PRO A 322 79.30 -44.16 -37.82
N ARG A 323 79.58 -44.55 -36.56
CA ARG A 323 78.60 -45.25 -35.72
C ARG A 323 77.48 -44.29 -35.33
N HIS A 324 76.29 -44.57 -35.82
CA HIS A 324 75.03 -44.09 -35.26
C HIS A 324 74.87 -44.62 -33.83
N HIS A 325 74.88 -43.74 -32.83
CA HIS A 325 74.32 -44.03 -31.52
C HIS A 325 72.86 -43.54 -31.47
N ARG A 326 71.97 -44.52 -31.63
CA ARG A 326 70.84 -44.84 -30.74
C ARG A 326 70.10 -43.63 -30.14
N GLY A 327 69.02 -43.22 -30.80
CA GLY A 327 67.95 -42.46 -30.16
C GLY A 327 67.27 -43.33 -29.09
N VAL A 328 67.22 -42.81 -27.86
CA VAL A 328 66.41 -43.32 -26.77
C VAL A 328 65.14 -42.49 -26.73
N THR A 329 64.02 -43.17 -26.95
CA THR A 329 62.65 -42.71 -26.77
C THR A 329 62.33 -42.61 -25.28
N VAL A 330 61.83 -41.46 -24.80
CA VAL A 330 60.90 -41.36 -23.65
C VAL A 330 59.97 -40.14 -23.85
N PRO A 331 58.63 -40.26 -23.67
CA PRO A 331 57.65 -39.17 -23.70
C PRO A 331 57.32 -38.67 -22.26
N PRO A 332 56.23 -37.94 -21.99
CA PRO A 332 55.67 -36.72 -22.57
C PRO A 332 55.76 -35.54 -21.56
N SER A 333 55.40 -34.32 -21.96
CA SER A 333 54.97 -33.30 -20.99
C SER A 333 53.79 -32.53 -21.56
N GLN A 334 52.67 -32.73 -20.87
CA GLN A 334 51.48 -31.90 -20.93
C GLN A 334 51.82 -30.50 -20.43
N GLU A 335 51.46 -29.49 -21.21
CA GLU A 335 50.83 -28.26 -20.73
C GLU A 335 49.66 -27.95 -21.66
#